data_AF-A0A3C0KGC2-F1
#
_entry.id   AF-A0A3C0KGC2-F1
#
_cell.length_a   1.000
_cell.length_b   1.000
_cell.length_c   1.000
_cell.angle_alpha   90.00
_cell.angle_beta   90.00
_cell.angle_gamma   90.00
#
_symmetry.space_group_name_H-M   'P 1'
#
loop_
_entity.id
_entity.type
_entity.pdbx_description
1 polymer ?
#
loop_
_entity_poly.entity_id
_entity_poly.type
_entity_poly.pdbx_seq_one_letter_code
_entity_poly.pdbx_strand_id
1 'polypeptide(L)' 'LVASVRPRPLEAAIRAPWGTEPALRAAVAALRRQGQTVVCALAGPGHEVDEFHCDRELVKNPADGAWIVRNL' A
#
# COMPACT_ATOMS: atom_id res chain seq x y z
N LEU A 1 13.00 10.97 20.12
CA LEU A 1 11.73 11.69 19.89
C LEU A 1 11.17 11.21 18.56
N VAL A 2 10.03 10.51 18.58
CA VAL A 2 9.35 10.08 17.35
C VAL A 2 8.53 11.26 16.83
N ALA A 3 8.84 11.72 15.63
CA ALA A 3 8.08 12.77 14.97
C ALA A 3 6.74 12.19 14.51
N SER A 4 5.67 12.54 15.21
CA SER A 4 4.29 12.24 14.78
C SER A 4 4.01 13.01 13.49
N VAL A 5 3.95 12.30 12.37
CA VAL A 5 3.48 12.83 11.09
C VAL A 5 2.06 13.35 11.31
N ARG A 6 1.81 14.61 10.95
CA ARG A 6 0.45 15.17 10.96
C ARG A 6 -0.43 14.32 10.03
N PRO A 7 -1.66 13.97 10.42
CA PRO A 7 -2.60 13.34 9.51
C PRO A 7 -2.82 14.30 8.34
N ARG A 8 -2.17 14.01 7.21
CA ARG A 8 -2.53 14.62 5.94
C ARG A 8 -4.00 14.24 5.68
N PRO A 9 -4.79 15.10 5.01
CA PRO A 9 -6.15 14.71 4.60
C PRO A 9 -6.06 13.32 3.98
N LEU A 10 -7.01 12.43 4.31
CA LEU A 10 -7.04 11.03 3.88
C LEU A 10 -7.02 10.97 2.34
N GLU A 11 -5.84 11.17 1.74
CA GLU A 11 -5.50 10.64 0.45
C GLU A 11 -5.49 9.14 0.69
N ALA A 12 -6.65 8.54 0.48
CA ALA A 12 -6.78 7.27 -0.22
C ALA A 12 -5.56 6.35 -0.02
N ALA A 13 -5.58 5.54 1.04
CA ALA A 13 -4.45 4.67 1.36
C ALA A 13 -4.38 3.51 0.37
N ILE A 14 -3.21 3.31 -0.23
CA ILE A 14 -2.96 2.16 -1.11
C ILE A 14 -2.50 0.99 -0.24
N ARG A 15 -3.29 -0.09 -0.19
CA ARG A 15 -2.94 -1.34 0.48
C ARG A 15 -1.95 -2.12 -0.37
N ALA A 16 -0.73 -2.31 0.10
CA ALA A 16 0.25 -3.20 -0.51
C ALA A 16 0.34 -4.51 0.29
N PRO A 17 0.44 -5.68 -0.37
CA PRO A 17 0.73 -6.91 0.32
C PRO A 17 2.13 -6.85 0.92
N TRP A 18 2.34 -7.46 2.08
CA TRP A 18 3.69 -7.61 2.60
C TRP A 18 4.48 -8.59 1.73
N GLY A 19 5.51 -8.06 1.07
CA GLY A 19 6.50 -8.84 0.35
C GLY A 19 7.87 -8.18 0.36
N THR A 20 8.89 -8.95 0.01
CA THR A 20 10.29 -8.50 -0.09
C THR A 20 10.72 -8.29 -1.54
N GLU A 21 9.80 -8.44 -2.50
CA GLU A 21 10.12 -8.32 -3.92
C GLU A 21 10.66 -6.92 -4.25
N PRO A 22 11.77 -6.83 -5.02
CA PRO A 22 12.36 -5.55 -5.39
C PRO A 22 11.39 -4.71 -6.22
N ALA A 23 10.59 -5.34 -7.09
CA ALA A 23 9.55 -4.68 -7.87
C ALA A 23 8.44 -4.07 -6.99
N LEU A 24 8.05 -4.78 -5.92
CA LEU A 24 7.08 -4.29 -4.94
C LEU A 24 7.63 -3.07 -4.20
N ARG A 25 8.87 -3.16 -3.71
CA ARG A 25 9.56 -2.05 -3.04
C ARG A 25 9.70 -0.84 -3.95
N ALA A 26 10.01 -1.05 -5.22
CA ALA A 26 10.10 0.02 -6.22
C ALA A 26 8.74 0.70 -6.45
N ALA A 27 7.66 -0.08 -6.60
CA ALA A 27 6.31 0.46 -6.75
C ALA A 27 5.86 1.26 -5.52
N VAL A 28 6.08 0.71 -4.32
CA VAL A 28 5.80 1.39 -3.05
C VAL A 28 6.59 2.69 -2.93
N ALA A 29 7.89 2.68 -3.29
CA ALA A 29 8.73 3.87 -3.27
C ALA A 29 8.27 4.93 -4.28
N ALA A 30 7.86 4.51 -5.48
CA ALA A 30 7.32 5.41 -6.50
C ALA A 30 6.02 6.08 -6.04
N LEU A 31 5.12 5.34 -5.40
CA LEU A 31 3.88 5.87 -4.82
C LEU A 31 4.14 6.84 -3.67
N ARG A 32 5.03 6.49 -2.74
CA ARG A 32 5.44 7.39 -1.64
C ARG A 32 6.08 8.67 -2.16
N ARG A 33 6.88 8.60 -3.23
CA ARG A 33 7.47 9.76 -3.90
C ARG A 33 6.42 10.67 -4.56
N GLN A 34 5.32 10.10 -5.03
CA GLN A 34 4.18 10.86 -5.54
C GLN A 34 3.33 11.48 -4.43
N GLY A 35 3.70 11.26 -3.16
CA GLY A 35 2.96 11.75 -2.01
C GLY A 35 1.83 10.83 -1.55
N GLN A 36 1.67 9.65 -2.15
CA GLN A 36 0.64 8.67 -1.80
C GLN A 36 1.01 7.91 -0.53
N THR A 37 0.00 7.54 0.26
CA THR A 37 0.15 6.72 1.47
C THR A 37 0.06 5.25 1.10
N VAL A 38 1.10 4.47 1.39
CA VAL A 38 1.12 3.03 1.11
C VAL A 38 1.25 2.24 2.40
N VAL A 39 0.22 1.45 2.70
CA VAL A 39 0.12 0.60 3.90
C VAL A 39 0.49 -0.82 3.51
N CYS A 40 1.59 -1.34 4.08
CA CYS A 40 1.97 -2.74 3.88
C CYS A 40 1.21 -3.62 4.88
N ALA A 41 0.21 -4.36 4.41
CA ALA A 41 -0.56 -5.27 5.25
C ALA A 41 0.02 -6.69 5.18
N LEU A 42 0.23 -7.32 6.34
CA LEU A 42 0.50 -8.76 6.41
C LEU A 42 -0.74 -9.51 5.90
N ALA A 43 -0.57 -10.35 4.88
CA ALA A 43 -1.61 -11.28 4.47
C ALA A 43 -1.69 -12.42 5.51
N GLY A 44 -2.55 -12.26 6.51
CA GLY A 44 -2.83 -13.29 7.51
C GLY A 44 -4.34 -13.55 7.60
N PRO A 45 -4.79 -14.82 7.67
CA PRO A 45 -6.19 -15.11 7.95
C PRO A 45 -6.47 -14.79 9.43
N GLY A 46 -7.26 -13.76 9.67
CA GLY A 46 -7.79 -13.45 11.00
C GLY A 46 -7.35 -12.09 11.53
N HIS A 47 -7.93 -11.02 11.00
CA HIS A 47 -8.73 -10.08 11.79
C HIS A 47 -9.39 -9.11 10.81
N GLU A 48 -10.72 -9.09 10.84
CA GLU A 48 -11.56 -8.09 10.19
C GLU A 48 -11.37 -6.78 10.95
N VAL A 49 -10.29 -6.06 10.64
CA VAL A 49 -10.18 -4.65 11.00
C VAL A 49 -9.72 -3.92 9.75
N ASP A 50 -10.70 -3.40 9.03
CA ASP A 50 -10.52 -2.35 8.03
C ASP A 50 -10.16 -1.03 8.76
N GLU A 51 -9.08 -1.05 9.53
CA GLU A 51 -8.59 0.08 10.33
C GLU A 51 -7.96 1.16 9.44
N PHE A 52 -7.65 0.80 8.21
CA PHE A 52 -7.17 1.68 7.17
C PHE A 52 -8.24 1.76 6.09
N HIS A 53 -8.85 2.93 5.91
CA HIS A 53 -9.68 3.27 4.76
C HIS A 53 -8.84 3.19 3.47
N CYS A 54 -8.51 1.97 3.05
CA CYS A 54 -7.83 1.71 1.80
C CYS A 54 -8.89 1.74 0.71
N ASP A 55 -8.81 2.69 -0.19
CA ASP A 55 -9.65 2.78 -1.39
C ASP A 55 -9.00 2.03 -2.56
N ARG A 56 -7.70 1.76 -2.48
CA ARG A 56 -6.90 1.18 -3.55
C ARG A 56 -5.99 0.08 -3.00
N GLU A 57 -5.72 -0.94 -3.81
CA GLU A 57 -4.79 -2.02 -3.50
C GLU A 57 -3.73 -2.19 -4.59
N LEU A 58 -2.50 -2.48 -4.19
CA LEU A 58 -1.40 -2.80 -5.08
C LEU A 58 -1.41 -4.31 -5.35
N VAL A 59 -1.78 -4.70 -6.56
CA VAL A 59 -1.83 -6.10 -6.98
C VAL A 59 -0.77 -6.38 -8.03
N LYS A 60 -0.18 -7.58 -7.95
CA LYS A 60 0.74 -8.04 -8.97
C LYS A 60 -0.06 -8.51 -10.18
N ASN A 61 0.18 -7.91 -11.34
CA ASN A 61 -0.43 -8.31 -12.58
C ASN A 61 0.13 -9.70 -12.99
N PRO A 62 -0.69 -10.74 -13.14
CA PRO A 62 -0.23 -12.07 -13.53
C PRO A 62 0.32 -12.13 -14.96
N ALA A 63 -0.05 -11.18 -15.84
CA ALA A 63 0.37 -11.19 -17.23
C ALA A 63 1.84 -10.75 -17.42
N ASP A 64 2.28 -9.73 -16.68
CA ASP A 64 3.59 -9.08 -16.87
C ASP A 64 4.40 -8.97 -15.56
N GLY A 65 3.85 -9.44 -14.44
CA GLY A 65 4.50 -9.38 -13.13
C GLY A 65 4.66 -7.96 -12.57
N ALA A 66 4.11 -6.95 -13.25
CA ALA A 66 4.13 -5.56 -12.83
C ALA A 66 3.18 -5.32 -11.65
N TRP A 67 3.48 -4.35 -10.80
CA TRP A 67 2.61 -3.95 -9.71
C TRP A 67 1.68 -2.84 -10.17
N ILE A 68 0.38 -3.12 -10.21
CA ILE A 68 -0.65 -2.17 -10.61
C ILE A 68 -1.50 -1.79 -9.40
N VAL A 69 -1.93 -0.54 -9.35
CA VAL A 69 -2.87 -0.09 -8.32
C VAL A 69 -4.29 -0.29 -8.86
N ARG A 70 -5.07 -1.13 -8.21
CA ARG A 70 -6.49 -1.33 -8.50
C ARG A 70 -7.32 -0.59 -7.45
N ASN A 71 -8.44 -0.02 -7.85
CA ASN A 71 -9.44 0.43 -6.88
C ASN A 71 -10.12 -0.80 -6.26
N LEU A 72 -10.39 -0.74 -4.96
CA LEU A 72 -11.27 -1.70 -4.29
C LEU A 72 -12.71 -1.49 -4.74
#